data_AF-A0A1B6IGX9-F1
#
_entry.id   AF-A0A1B6IGX9-F1
#
_cell.length_a   1.000
_cell.length_b   1.000
_cell.length_c   1.000
_cell.angle_alpha   90.00
_cell.angle_beta   90.00
_cell.angle_gamma   90.00
#
_symmetry.space_group_name_H-M   'P 1'
#
loop_
_entity.id
_entity.type
_entity.pdbx_description
1 polymer ?
#
loop_
_entity_poly.entity_id
_entity_poly.type
_entity_poly.pdbx_seq_one_letter_code
_entity_poly.pdbx_strand_id
1 'polypeptide(L)'
;FFKDQPACHSNFTKHTGSTKFPLKFCAVRWLENADVAERAINIVHDVRKYVQSLDQVKSKPNTRSFSIIEECLKNHLLGAELAFFKTLSSDVQPLLTEFQSNLPLAPFLYTSLRNLVIKEMERFVLPEKVSPSIKVFMKSENLIPLSKINIGIGAKCE
;
A
#
# COMPACT_ATOMS: atom_id res chain seq x y z
N PHE A 1 -15.66 1.58 8.08
CA PHE A 1 -15.89 2.89 8.70
C PHE A 1 -16.48 3.89 7.71
N PHE A 2 -15.68 4.55 6.85
CA PHE A 2 -16.20 5.60 5.95
C PHE A 2 -17.23 5.09 4.92
N LYS A 3 -16.97 3.92 4.31
CA LYS A 3 -17.81 3.32 3.26
C LYS A 3 -19.31 3.19 3.62
N ASP A 4 -19.63 2.85 4.86
CA ASP A 4 -20.98 2.43 5.25
C ASP A 4 -21.69 3.49 6.13
N GLN A 5 -21.09 4.67 6.31
CA GLN A 5 -21.62 5.71 7.20
C GLN A 5 -21.56 7.11 6.55
N PRO A 6 -22.62 7.53 5.82
CA PRO A 6 -22.71 8.86 5.20
C PRO A 6 -22.54 10.02 6.21
N ALA A 7 -23.02 9.85 7.44
CA ALA A 7 -22.81 10.81 8.52
C ALA A 7 -21.32 11.03 8.84
N CYS A 8 -20.49 9.99 8.70
CA CYS A 8 -19.04 10.10 8.86
C CYS A 8 -18.39 10.88 7.71
N HIS A 9 -18.93 10.85 6.50
CA HIS A 9 -18.42 11.68 5.39
C HIS A 9 -18.68 13.16 5.66
N SER A 10 -19.90 13.52 6.05
CA SER A 10 -20.25 14.91 6.39
C SER A 10 -19.40 15.43 7.55
N ASN A 11 -19.26 14.64 8.61
CA ASN A 11 -18.41 14.99 9.74
C ASN A 11 -16.93 15.08 9.34
N PHE A 12 -16.43 14.17 8.52
CA PHE A 12 -15.06 14.22 8.03
C PHE A 12 -14.79 15.53 7.30
N THR A 13 -15.59 15.86 6.29
CA THR A 13 -15.44 17.11 5.53
C THR A 13 -15.58 18.34 6.42
N LYS A 14 -16.48 18.34 7.41
CA LYS A 14 -16.63 19.44 8.36
C LYS A 14 -15.37 19.70 9.19
N HIS A 15 -14.69 18.64 9.66
CA HIS A 15 -13.52 18.78 10.53
C HIS A 15 -12.21 18.94 9.75
N THR A 16 -12.09 18.32 8.58
CA THR A 16 -10.85 18.32 7.80
C THR A 16 -10.83 19.39 6.72
N GLY A 17 -12.00 19.72 6.15
CA GLY A 17 -12.16 20.50 4.91
C GLY A 17 -12.02 19.66 3.65
N SER A 18 -11.71 18.37 3.77
CA SER A 18 -11.38 17.50 2.65
C SER A 18 -12.63 16.83 2.07
N THR A 19 -12.70 16.79 0.74
CA THR A 19 -13.71 16.05 -0.03
C THR A 19 -13.16 14.75 -0.60
N LYS A 20 -11.89 14.41 -0.29
CA LYS A 20 -11.24 13.17 -0.71
C LYS A 20 -11.45 12.12 0.39
N PHE A 21 -12.11 11.02 0.04
CA PHE A 21 -12.40 9.92 0.96
C PHE A 21 -11.53 8.69 0.65
N PRO A 22 -11.38 7.75 1.60
CA PRO A 22 -10.72 6.47 1.34
C PRO A 22 -11.39 5.72 0.19
N LEU A 23 -10.58 5.10 -0.67
CA LEU A 23 -11.08 4.18 -1.70
C LEU A 23 -11.26 2.78 -1.12
N LYS A 24 -12.07 1.97 -1.80
CA LYS A 24 -12.33 0.58 -1.40
C LYS A 24 -11.13 -0.28 -1.78
N PHE A 25 -10.46 -0.84 -0.78
CA PHE A 25 -9.46 -1.88 -0.98
C PHE A 25 -10.10 -3.19 -1.47
N CYS A 26 -9.48 -3.88 -2.43
CA CYS A 26 -9.93 -5.18 -2.91
C CYS A 26 -8.84 -6.24 -2.73
N ALA A 27 -9.07 -7.21 -1.84
CA ALA A 27 -8.12 -8.29 -1.59
C ALA A 27 -7.94 -9.24 -2.79
N VAL A 28 -8.94 -9.35 -3.67
CA VAL A 28 -8.94 -10.28 -4.81
C VAL A 28 -8.51 -9.59 -6.11
N ARG A 29 -8.83 -8.29 -6.28
CA ARG A 29 -8.51 -7.51 -7.48
C ARG A 29 -7.45 -6.48 -7.20
N TRP A 30 -6.19 -6.94 -7.22
CA TRP A 30 -5.03 -6.12 -6.90
C TRP A 30 -4.78 -4.98 -7.88
N LEU A 31 -5.31 -5.09 -9.11
CA LEU A 31 -5.20 -4.07 -10.15
C LEU A 31 -5.66 -2.67 -9.66
N GLU A 32 -6.68 -2.63 -8.80
CA GLU A 32 -7.27 -1.39 -8.28
C GLU A 32 -6.52 -0.84 -7.05
N ASN A 33 -5.58 -1.60 -6.47
CA ASN A 33 -5.02 -1.28 -5.15
C ASN A 33 -3.90 -0.22 -5.17
N ALA A 34 -3.25 0.03 -6.32
CA ALA A 34 -2.26 1.10 -6.44
C ALA A 34 -2.90 2.48 -6.18
N ASP A 35 -4.06 2.74 -6.78
CA ASP A 35 -4.82 3.98 -6.58
C ASP A 35 -5.37 4.09 -5.14
N VAL A 36 -5.73 2.96 -4.53
CA VAL A 36 -6.15 2.90 -3.11
C VAL A 36 -5.00 3.32 -2.19
N ALA A 37 -3.80 2.81 -2.43
CA ALA A 37 -2.60 3.16 -1.68
C ALA A 37 -2.26 4.65 -1.85
N GLU A 38 -2.29 5.15 -3.10
CA GLU A 38 -2.09 6.57 -3.37
C GLU A 38 -3.14 7.46 -2.70
N ARG A 39 -4.41 7.07 -2.74
CA ARG A 39 -5.45 7.79 -2.00
C ARG A 39 -5.15 7.81 -0.52
N ALA A 40 -4.77 6.67 0.07
CA ALA A 40 -4.47 6.55 1.49
C ALA A 40 -3.34 7.50 1.91
N ILE A 41 -2.26 7.57 1.13
CA ILE A 41 -1.15 8.51 1.34
C ILE A 41 -1.66 9.96 1.32
N ASN A 42 -2.47 10.30 0.32
CA ASN A 42 -2.99 11.66 0.13
C ASN A 42 -3.94 12.14 1.24
N ILE A 43 -4.63 11.23 1.93
CA ILE A 43 -5.63 11.58 2.95
C ILE A 43 -5.18 11.25 4.37
N VAL A 44 -4.02 10.63 4.58
CA VAL A 44 -3.59 10.15 5.91
C VAL A 44 -3.55 11.28 6.94
N HIS A 45 -3.13 12.48 6.52
CA HIS A 45 -3.13 13.68 7.37
C HIS A 45 -4.56 14.12 7.72
N ASP A 46 -5.47 14.15 6.75
CA ASP A 46 -6.88 14.48 6.98
C ASP A 46 -7.55 13.47 7.92
N VAL A 47 -7.26 12.17 7.74
CA VAL A 47 -7.75 11.10 8.62
C VAL A 47 -7.22 11.28 10.04
N ARG A 48 -5.93 11.65 10.21
CA ARG A 48 -5.36 11.97 11.53
C ARG A 48 -6.07 13.16 12.17
N LYS A 49 -6.25 14.27 11.43
CA LYS A 49 -6.96 15.46 11.89
C LYS A 49 -8.39 15.15 12.32
N TYR A 50 -9.09 14.32 11.54
CA TYR A 50 -10.44 13.87 11.86
C TYR A 50 -10.47 13.06 13.16
N VAL A 51 -9.60 12.05 13.31
CA VAL A 51 -9.55 11.21 14.52
C VAL A 51 -9.25 12.06 15.76
N GLN A 52 -8.28 12.97 15.67
CA GLN A 52 -7.94 13.91 16.75
C GLN A 52 -9.11 14.83 17.13
N SER A 53 -9.90 15.28 16.15
CA SER A 53 -11.08 16.11 16.42
C SER A 53 -12.18 15.39 17.20
N LEU A 54 -12.20 14.05 17.14
CA LEU A 54 -13.17 13.23 17.86
C LEU A 54 -12.75 12.90 19.30
N ASP A 55 -11.49 13.12 19.68
CA ASP A 55 -11.02 12.83 21.05
C ASP A 55 -11.69 13.71 22.11
N GLN A 56 -12.19 14.88 21.70
CA GLN A 56 -12.90 15.83 22.57
C GLN A 56 -14.43 15.60 22.59
N VAL A 57 -14.95 14.63 21.84
CA VAL A 57 -16.39 14.42 21.64
C VAL A 57 -16.86 13.13 22.33
N LYS A 58 -17.86 13.24 23.20
CA LYS A 58 -18.44 12.08 23.91
C LYS A 58 -19.03 10.99 22.99
N SER A 59 -19.30 11.32 21.72
CA SER A 59 -19.89 10.40 20.72
C SER A 59 -18.85 9.76 19.79
N LYS A 60 -17.61 9.57 20.27
CA LYS A 60 -16.55 8.90 19.50
C LYS A 60 -17.01 7.49 19.06
N PRO A 61 -16.81 7.09 17.79
CA PRO A 61 -17.27 5.79 17.31
C PRO A 61 -16.58 4.62 18.03
N ASN A 62 -17.35 3.76 18.71
CA ASN A 62 -16.83 2.56 19.37
C ASN A 62 -16.90 1.32 18.46
N THR A 63 -16.43 1.42 17.21
CA THR A 63 -16.45 0.28 16.27
C THR A 63 -15.05 -0.29 16.09
N ARG A 64 -14.95 -1.61 15.86
CA ARG A 64 -13.67 -2.27 15.54
C ARG A 64 -12.96 -1.62 14.35
N SER A 65 -13.71 -1.17 13.33
CA SER A 65 -13.11 -0.52 12.17
C SER A 65 -12.50 0.84 12.49
N PHE A 66 -13.05 1.56 13.48
CA PHE A 66 -12.50 2.84 13.93
C PHE A 66 -11.28 2.63 14.82
N SER A 67 -11.31 1.65 15.74
CA SER A 67 -10.15 1.34 16.60
C SER A 67 -8.92 0.92 15.79
N ILE A 68 -9.11 0.18 14.69
CA ILE A 68 -8.02 -0.16 13.76
C ILE A 68 -7.41 1.10 13.15
N ILE A 69 -8.22 2.09 12.75
CA ILE A 69 -7.71 3.35 12.19
C ILE A 69 -6.87 4.08 13.25
N GLU A 70 -7.35 4.16 14.48
CA GLU A 70 -6.61 4.79 15.58
C GLU A 70 -5.27 4.10 15.84
N GLU A 71 -5.24 2.77 15.81
CA GLU A 71 -4.02 1.99 15.98
C GLU A 71 -3.04 2.21 14.82
N CYS A 72 -3.51 2.14 13.57
CA CYS A 72 -2.68 2.41 12.39
C CYS A 72 -2.07 3.82 12.44
N LEU A 73 -2.82 4.84 12.88
CA LEU A 73 -2.33 6.21 12.95
C LEU A 73 -1.24 6.44 14.00
N LYS A 74 -1.09 5.53 14.98
CA LYS A 74 0.03 5.53 15.94
C LYS A 74 1.33 5.02 15.31
N ASN A 75 1.25 4.28 14.20
CA ASN A 75 2.44 3.81 13.49
C ASN A 75 3.11 5.00 12.77
N HIS A 76 4.31 5.36 13.22
CA HIS A 76 5.13 6.41 12.60
C HIS A 76 5.61 6.02 11.19
N LEU A 77 5.67 4.72 10.88
CA LEU A 77 6.07 4.20 9.58
C LEU A 77 4.90 4.05 8.58
N LEU A 78 3.67 4.37 8.97
CA LEU A 78 2.49 4.15 8.13
C LEU A 78 2.63 4.79 6.73
N GLY A 79 3.18 6.00 6.65
CA GLY A 79 3.41 6.67 5.37
C GLY A 79 4.39 5.91 4.48
N ALA A 80 5.51 5.44 5.06
CA ALA A 80 6.52 4.66 4.34
C ALA A 80 5.97 3.27 3.94
N GLU A 81 5.22 2.61 4.80
CA GLU A 81 4.55 1.33 4.51
C GLU A 81 3.56 1.47 3.34
N LEU A 82 2.72 2.53 3.34
CA LEU A 82 1.79 2.81 2.26
C LEU A 82 2.51 3.14 0.95
N ALA A 83 3.61 3.88 1.00
CA ALA A 83 4.40 4.22 -0.18
C ALA A 83 5.15 3.00 -0.75
N PHE A 84 5.66 2.14 0.11
CA PHE A 84 6.26 0.87 -0.30
C PHE A 84 5.20 -0.06 -0.92
N PHE A 85 4.03 -0.18 -0.28
CA PHE A 85 2.91 -0.94 -0.82
C PHE A 85 2.42 -0.39 -2.17
N LYS A 86 2.35 0.94 -2.33
CA LYS A 86 2.05 1.59 -3.62
C LYS A 86 3.06 1.18 -4.68
N THR A 87 4.35 1.23 -4.35
CA THR A 87 5.44 0.84 -5.27
C THR A 87 5.24 -0.60 -5.78
N LEU A 88 5.10 -1.56 -4.85
CA LEU A 88 4.85 -2.96 -5.20
C LEU A 88 3.57 -3.14 -6.04
N SER A 89 2.49 -2.47 -5.66
CA SER A 89 1.22 -2.55 -6.37
C SER A 89 1.35 -2.02 -7.80
N SER A 90 2.05 -0.90 -7.98
CA SER A 90 2.34 -0.30 -9.29
C SER A 90 3.25 -1.18 -10.15
N ASP A 91 4.18 -1.93 -9.57
CA ASP A 91 5.03 -2.87 -10.32
C ASP A 91 4.26 -4.10 -10.80
N VAL A 92 3.30 -4.58 -10.01
CA VAL A 92 2.44 -5.73 -10.34
C VAL A 92 1.33 -5.37 -11.33
N GLN A 93 0.85 -4.11 -11.31
CA GLN A 93 -0.31 -3.66 -12.09
C GLN A 93 -0.20 -3.90 -13.62
N PRO A 94 0.94 -3.63 -14.30
CA PRO A 94 1.08 -3.92 -15.74
C PRO A 94 0.90 -5.40 -16.06
N LEU A 95 1.50 -6.28 -15.27
CA LEU A 95 1.38 -7.73 -15.45
C LEU A 95 -0.08 -8.18 -15.28
N LEU A 96 -0.77 -7.69 -14.25
CA LEU A 96 -2.20 -8.00 -14.08
C LEU A 96 -3.05 -7.47 -15.23
N THR A 97 -2.79 -6.24 -15.69
CA THR A 97 -3.53 -5.63 -16.80
C THR A 97 -3.40 -6.46 -18.08
N GLU A 98 -2.18 -6.88 -18.39
CA GLU A 98 -1.88 -7.65 -19.60
C GLU A 98 -2.51 -9.04 -19.55
N PHE A 99 -2.31 -9.77 -18.44
CA PHE A 99 -2.76 -11.17 -18.30
C PHE A 99 -4.24 -11.33 -17.91
N GLN A 100 -4.94 -10.24 -17.60
CA GLN A 100 -6.40 -10.21 -17.45
C GLN A 100 -7.12 -9.75 -18.73
N SER A 101 -6.39 -9.62 -19.84
CA SER A 101 -6.98 -9.38 -21.17
C SER A 101 -7.51 -10.66 -21.82
N ASN A 102 -8.21 -10.53 -22.95
CA ASN A 102 -8.69 -11.67 -23.74
C ASN A 102 -7.62 -12.25 -24.68
N LEU A 103 -6.35 -11.84 -24.54
CA LEU A 103 -5.26 -12.32 -25.37
C LEU A 103 -4.78 -13.70 -24.88
N PRO A 104 -4.33 -14.61 -25.78
CA PRO A 104 -3.87 -15.94 -25.41
C PRO A 104 -2.44 -15.92 -24.83
N LEU A 105 -2.26 -15.24 -23.70
CA LEU A 105 -0.94 -14.95 -23.13
C LEU A 105 -0.42 -16.03 -22.18
N ALA A 106 -1.18 -17.09 -21.92
CA ALA A 106 -0.78 -18.18 -21.03
C ALA A 106 0.65 -18.70 -21.25
N PRO A 107 1.16 -18.87 -22.51
CA PRO A 107 2.54 -19.29 -22.74
C PRO A 107 3.61 -18.32 -22.20
N PHE A 108 3.29 -17.03 -22.07
CA PHE A 108 4.23 -15.99 -21.61
C PHE A 108 4.17 -15.76 -20.09
N LEU A 109 3.18 -16.34 -19.39
CA LEU A 109 2.92 -16.07 -17.97
C LEU A 109 4.13 -16.37 -17.10
N TYR A 110 4.80 -17.51 -17.33
CA TYR A 110 5.99 -17.88 -16.57
C TYR A 110 7.10 -16.83 -16.70
N THR A 111 7.40 -16.42 -17.92
CA THR A 111 8.47 -15.46 -18.20
C THR A 111 8.16 -14.09 -17.59
N SER A 112 6.93 -13.60 -17.75
CA SER A 112 6.50 -12.32 -17.18
C SER A 112 6.52 -12.32 -15.65
N LEU A 113 6.01 -13.39 -15.02
CA LEU A 113 6.06 -13.54 -13.55
C LEU A 113 7.51 -13.65 -13.05
N ARG A 114 8.35 -14.44 -13.73
CA ARG A 114 9.77 -14.58 -13.39
C ARG A 114 10.48 -13.24 -13.39
N ASN A 115 10.26 -12.43 -14.43
CA ASN A 115 10.89 -11.13 -14.56
C ASN A 115 10.39 -10.14 -13.50
N LEU A 116 9.09 -10.16 -13.19
CA LEU A 116 8.53 -9.36 -12.09
C LEU A 116 9.16 -9.73 -10.74
N VAL A 117 9.24 -11.03 -10.41
CA VAL A 117 9.85 -11.49 -9.17
C VAL A 117 11.33 -11.09 -9.10
N ILE A 118 12.09 -11.28 -10.18
CA ILE A 118 13.51 -10.88 -10.25
C ILE A 118 13.66 -9.37 -10.00
N LYS A 119 12.83 -8.54 -10.65
CA LYS A 119 12.84 -7.08 -10.47
C LYS A 119 12.57 -6.69 -9.00
N GLU A 120 11.60 -7.34 -8.34
CA GLU A 120 11.33 -7.08 -6.92
C GLU A 120 12.46 -7.59 -6.01
N MET A 121 13.14 -8.68 -6.38
CA MET A 121 14.30 -9.20 -5.66
C MET A 121 15.48 -8.24 -5.67
N GLU A 122 15.74 -7.57 -6.80
CA GLU A 122 16.84 -6.61 -6.96
C GLU A 122 16.76 -5.42 -5.98
N ARG A 123 15.60 -5.17 -5.36
CA ARG A 123 15.44 -4.15 -4.31
C ARG A 123 16.15 -4.48 -3.00
N PHE A 124 16.39 -5.76 -2.74
CA PHE A 124 16.86 -6.27 -1.44
C PHE A 124 18.02 -7.25 -1.55
N VAL A 125 18.20 -7.89 -2.71
CA VAL A 125 19.15 -8.99 -2.92
C VAL A 125 20.36 -8.48 -3.70
N LEU A 126 21.56 -8.93 -3.30
CA LEU A 126 22.81 -8.67 -4.00
C LEU A 126 22.70 -9.11 -5.47
N PRO A 127 23.12 -8.28 -6.45
CA PRO A 127 22.96 -8.58 -7.88
C PRO A 127 23.48 -9.96 -8.29
N GLU A 128 24.63 -10.38 -7.74
CA GLU A 128 25.25 -11.68 -8.00
C GLU A 128 24.51 -12.87 -7.38
N LYS A 129 23.55 -12.63 -6.49
CA LYS A 129 22.72 -13.65 -5.82
C LYS A 129 21.29 -13.67 -6.35
N VAL A 130 20.88 -12.69 -7.16
CA VAL A 130 19.53 -12.63 -7.73
C VAL A 130 19.28 -13.88 -8.57
N SER A 131 18.25 -14.61 -8.21
CA SER A 131 17.79 -15.79 -8.93
C SER A 131 16.28 -15.90 -8.76
N PRO A 132 15.56 -16.59 -9.66
CA PRO A 132 14.12 -16.78 -9.51
C PRO A 132 13.73 -17.66 -8.31
N SER A 133 14.68 -18.12 -7.48
CA SER A 133 14.41 -18.91 -6.29
C SER A 133 14.17 -18.04 -5.06
N ILE A 134 13.00 -18.20 -4.44
CA ILE A 134 12.63 -17.55 -3.16
C ILE A 134 13.63 -17.91 -2.04
N LYS A 135 14.36 -19.04 -2.15
CA LYS A 135 15.35 -19.46 -1.16
C LYS A 135 16.48 -18.43 -0.95
N VAL A 136 16.73 -17.55 -1.91
CA VAL A 136 17.74 -16.51 -1.79
C VAL A 136 17.45 -15.54 -0.65
N PHE A 137 16.17 -15.22 -0.40
CA PHE A 137 15.76 -14.32 0.68
C PHE A 137 15.98 -14.87 2.10
N MET A 138 16.11 -16.20 2.24
CA MET A 138 16.23 -16.82 3.57
C MET A 138 17.63 -16.67 4.19
N LYS A 139 18.59 -16.09 3.44
CA LYS A 139 19.96 -15.90 3.94
C LYS A 139 20.32 -14.42 3.96
N SER A 140 20.65 -13.90 5.13
CA SER A 140 21.06 -12.50 5.35
C SER A 140 22.29 -12.12 4.53
N GLU A 141 23.20 -13.07 4.29
CA GLU A 141 24.40 -12.88 3.45
C GLU A 141 24.10 -12.54 1.98
N ASN A 142 22.88 -12.81 1.51
CA ASN A 142 22.45 -12.49 0.15
C ASN A 142 21.82 -11.10 0.03
N LEU A 143 21.61 -10.39 1.15
CA LEU A 143 20.90 -9.12 1.16
C LEU A 143 21.87 -7.95 0.97
N ILE A 144 21.39 -6.90 0.30
CA ILE A 144 22.15 -5.65 0.20
C ILE A 144 22.15 -4.90 1.54
N PRO A 145 23.18 -4.08 1.81
CA PRO A 145 23.18 -3.22 2.98
C PRO A 145 21.93 -2.34 3.06
N LEU A 146 21.44 -2.08 4.27
CA LEU A 146 20.23 -1.25 4.51
C LEU A 146 20.28 0.10 3.78
N SER A 147 21.46 0.73 3.71
CA SER A 147 21.68 2.00 3.03
C SER A 147 21.47 1.97 1.51
N LYS A 148 21.45 0.77 0.90
CA LYS A 148 21.29 0.54 -0.53
C LYS A 148 19.89 0.01 -0.90
N ILE A 149 19.03 -0.25 0.09
CA ILE A 149 17.69 -0.79 -0.16
C ILE A 149 16.84 0.20 -0.96
N ASN A 150 16.25 -0.29 -2.06
CA ASN A 150 15.32 0.49 -2.87
C ASN A 150 13.87 0.24 -2.41
N ILE A 151 13.42 1.03 -1.44
CA ILE A 151 12.05 1.05 -0.93
C ILE A 151 11.05 1.81 -1.82
N GLY A 152 11.48 2.29 -3.00
CA GLY A 152 10.68 3.16 -3.87
C GLY A 152 10.83 4.64 -3.54
N ILE A 153 10.50 5.49 -4.52
CA ILE A 153 10.74 6.95 -4.45
C ILE A 153 9.95 7.60 -3.30
N GLY A 154 8.71 7.13 -3.05
CA GLY A 154 7.83 7.72 -2.05
C GLY A 154 8.02 7.22 -0.62
N ALA A 155 8.86 6.20 -0.38
CA ALA A 155 9.01 5.58 0.94
C ALA A 155 10.25 6.09 1.70
N LYS A 156 11.11 6.91 1.07
CA LYS A 156 12.18 7.60 1.78
C LYS A 156 11.54 8.65 2.70
N CYS A 157 11.59 8.42 4.01
CA CYS A 157 11.27 9.45 4.98
C CYS A 157 12.27 10.61 4.80
N GLU A 158 11.76 11.83 4.61
CA GLU A 158 12.51 13.06 4.88
C GLU A 158 12.82 13.17 6.38
#